data_AF-A0A7Y7Y8C1-F1
#
_entry.id   AF-A0A7Y7Y8C1-F1
#
_cell.length_a   1.000
_cell.length_b   1.000
_cell.length_c   1.000
_cell.angle_alpha   90.00
_cell.angle_beta   90.00
_cell.angle_gamma   90.00
#
_symmetry.space_group_name_H-M   'P 1'
#
loop_
_entity.id
_entity.type
_entity.pdbx_description
1 polymer ?
#
loop_
_entity_poly.entity_id
_entity_poly.type
_entity_poly.pdbx_seq_one_letter_code
_entity_poly.pdbx_strand_id
1 'polypeptide(L)'
;MTLFKTVDTTELQARKAAAEEQFRGRKSGINHFAGNDPVTGRPVGGYVEGGIEAVLVKYAEDLIPTYIEYTAKGYTLTSIGVVSINASTWEIYMNRPEDQIKPLLDVILQKVEDDYLAEVQTYNDAIVDKAVAEQLAMDERREAKELAEAAKARRERVEAEVRAALTAPVKEAKSTTRERK
;
A
#
# COMPACT_ATOMS: atom_id res chain seq x y z
N MET A 1 -8.73 -17.49 -12.15
CA MET A 1 -7.36 -16.94 -12.27
C MET A 1 -7.45 -15.44 -12.05
N THR A 2 -6.83 -14.93 -10.99
CA THR A 2 -6.67 -13.49 -10.79
C THR A 2 -5.55 -13.04 -11.71
N LEU A 3 -5.83 -12.12 -12.62
CA LEU A 3 -4.85 -11.56 -13.54
C LEU A 3 -4.15 -10.37 -12.86
N PHE A 4 -2.89 -10.13 -13.22
CA PHE A 4 -2.19 -8.92 -12.79
C PHE A 4 -2.97 -7.68 -13.22
N LYS A 5 -3.01 -6.68 -12.32
CA LYS A 5 -3.50 -5.36 -12.65
C LYS A 5 -2.47 -4.67 -13.52
N THR A 6 -2.93 -4.14 -14.65
CA THR A 6 -2.15 -3.26 -15.52
C THR A 6 -2.56 -1.82 -15.28
N VAL A 7 -1.66 -0.88 -15.58
CA VAL A 7 -1.95 0.55 -15.51
C VAL A 7 -3.09 0.88 -16.48
N ASP A 8 -4.22 1.36 -15.95
CA ASP A 8 -5.30 1.91 -16.77
C ASP A 8 -5.06 3.40 -16.97
N THR A 9 -4.75 3.77 -18.21
CA THR A 9 -4.49 5.17 -18.58
C THR A 9 -5.73 6.05 -18.37
N THR A 10 -6.93 5.51 -18.55
CA THR A 10 -8.18 6.26 -18.38
C THR A 10 -8.41 6.57 -16.91
N GLU A 11 -8.21 5.58 -16.04
CA GLU A 11 -8.30 5.75 -14.59
C GLU A 11 -7.25 6.74 -14.09
N LEU A 12 -6.00 6.61 -14.54
CA LEU A 12 -4.92 7.52 -14.16
C LEU A 12 -5.22 8.97 -14.57
N GLN A 13 -5.73 9.20 -15.79
CA GLN A 13 -6.12 10.54 -16.23
C GLN A 13 -7.30 11.09 -15.43
N ALA A 14 -8.28 10.26 -15.10
CA ALA A 14 -9.40 10.69 -14.25
C ALA A 14 -8.93 11.09 -12.84
N ARG A 15 -8.00 10.32 -12.25
CA ARG A 15 -7.38 10.65 -10.95
C ARG A 15 -6.57 11.95 -11.00
N LYS A 16 -5.80 12.16 -12.08
CA LYS A 16 -5.06 13.40 -12.32
C LYS A 16 -5.99 14.61 -12.45
N ALA A 17 -7.07 14.49 -13.22
CA ALA A 17 -8.06 15.56 -13.37
C ALA A 17 -8.76 15.91 -12.05
N ALA A 18 -9.15 14.89 -11.26
CA ALA A 18 -9.75 15.11 -9.95
C ALA A 18 -8.77 15.79 -8.98
N ALA A 19 -7.48 15.42 -9.01
CA ALA A 19 -6.45 16.06 -8.19
C ALA A 19 -6.23 17.53 -8.60
N GLU A 20 -6.24 17.83 -9.90
CA GLU A 20 -6.15 19.21 -10.41
C GLU A 20 -7.35 20.05 -9.97
N GLU A 21 -8.58 19.55 -10.15
CA GLU A 21 -9.79 20.25 -9.73
C GLU A 21 -9.78 20.52 -8.22
N GLN A 22 -9.39 19.50 -7.43
CA GLN A 22 -9.28 19.64 -5.99
C GLN A 22 -8.20 20.65 -5.58
N PHE A 23 -7.05 20.67 -6.26
CA PHE A 23 -6.01 21.66 -6.01
C PHE A 23 -6.51 23.07 -6.31
N ARG A 24 -7.11 23.28 -7.48
CA ARG A 24 -7.61 24.59 -7.92
C ARG A 24 -8.70 25.14 -7.00
N GLY A 25 -9.59 24.29 -6.50
CA GLY A 25 -10.65 24.68 -5.56
C GLY A 25 -10.22 24.81 -4.10
N ARG A 26 -9.00 24.40 -3.74
CA ARG A 26 -8.51 24.40 -2.36
C ARG A 26 -7.81 25.72 -2.02
N LYS A 27 -8.04 26.21 -0.79
CA LYS A 27 -7.23 27.28 -0.21
C LYS A 27 -5.89 26.76 0.31
N SER A 28 -4.83 27.49 0.03
CA SER A 28 -3.53 27.30 0.67
C SER A 28 -3.64 27.60 2.16
N GLY A 29 -3.00 26.79 3.00
CA GLY A 29 -2.98 27.02 4.43
C GLY A 29 -2.78 25.77 5.28
N ILE A 30 -3.00 25.94 6.59
CA ILE A 30 -2.93 24.84 7.54
C ILE A 30 -4.15 23.95 7.38
N ASN A 31 -3.90 22.68 7.07
CA ASN A 31 -4.88 21.61 7.14
C ASN A 31 -4.54 20.73 8.34
N HIS A 32 -5.45 20.60 9.30
CA HIS A 32 -5.27 19.76 10.49
C HIS A 32 -5.22 18.25 10.18
N PHE A 33 -5.59 17.85 8.96
CA PHE A 33 -5.59 16.48 8.47
C PHE A 33 -4.72 16.34 7.21
N ALA A 34 -3.58 17.06 7.15
CA ALA A 34 -2.71 17.08 5.98
C ALA A 34 -1.98 15.74 5.73
N GLY A 35 -1.79 14.94 6.77
CA GLY A 35 -1.17 13.62 6.67
C GLY A 35 -1.45 12.75 7.90
N ASN A 36 -0.82 11.57 7.96
CA ASN A 36 -0.89 10.67 9.10
C ASN A 36 0.52 10.38 9.64
N ASP A 37 0.64 10.31 10.96
CA ASP A 37 1.87 9.86 11.62
C ASP A 37 2.11 8.38 11.28
N PRO A 38 3.28 8.01 10.72
CA PRO A 38 3.59 6.64 10.34
C PRO A 38 3.62 5.64 11.52
N VAL A 39 3.82 6.12 12.75
CA VAL A 39 3.89 5.27 13.95
C VAL A 39 2.52 5.11 14.59
N THR A 40 1.81 6.21 14.79
CA THR A 40 0.54 6.21 15.55
C THR A 40 -0.71 6.12 14.68
N GLY A 41 -0.59 6.34 13.36
CA GLY A 41 -1.70 6.39 12.42
C GLY A 41 -2.64 7.59 12.63
N ARG A 42 -2.29 8.52 13.53
CA ARG A 42 -3.11 9.70 13.85
C ARG A 42 -2.96 10.78 12.78
N PRO A 43 -4.01 11.56 12.51
CA PRO A 43 -3.90 12.70 11.62
C PRO A 43 -2.96 13.74 12.19
N VAL A 44 -2.10 14.28 11.33
CA VAL A 44 -1.12 15.32 11.64
C VAL A 44 -1.44 16.54 10.78
N GLY A 45 -1.42 17.69 11.44
CA GLY A 45 -1.58 18.98 10.77
C GLY A 45 -0.36 19.32 9.93
N GLY A 46 -0.59 19.97 8.80
CA GLY A 46 0.47 20.42 7.91
C GLY A 46 0.01 21.55 7.02
N TYR A 47 0.96 22.25 6.43
CA TYR A 47 0.66 23.23 5.40
C TYR A 47 0.40 22.51 4.09
N VAL A 48 -0.71 22.85 3.42
CA VAL A 48 -1.09 22.31 2.13
C VAL A 48 -1.25 23.47 1.15
N GLU A 49 -0.57 23.37 0.02
CA GLU A 49 -0.72 24.31 -1.10
C GLU A 49 -2.05 24.08 -1.82
N GLY A 50 -2.65 25.16 -2.29
CA GLY A 50 -3.86 25.17 -3.10
C GLY A 50 -3.80 26.23 -4.20
N GLY A 51 -4.78 26.19 -5.09
CA GLY A 51 -4.93 27.17 -6.16
C GLY A 51 -5.47 28.52 -5.67
N ILE A 52 -6.03 28.57 -4.46
CA ILE A 52 -6.57 29.80 -3.86
C ILE A 52 -5.63 30.28 -2.74
N GLU A 53 -5.21 31.53 -2.84
CA GLU A 53 -4.48 32.24 -1.79
C GLU A 53 -5.45 33.09 -0.95
N ALA A 54 -5.36 32.97 0.37
CA ALA A 54 -6.09 33.82 1.31
C ALA A 54 -5.17 34.97 1.75
N VAL A 55 -5.38 36.15 1.18
CA VAL A 55 -4.56 37.34 1.48
C VAL A 55 -5.14 38.04 2.70
N LEU A 56 -4.42 37.99 3.82
CA LEU A 56 -4.82 38.64 5.07
C LEU A 56 -4.61 40.16 4.99
N VAL A 57 -5.67 40.92 5.29
CA VAL A 57 -5.69 42.38 5.34
C VAL A 57 -6.13 42.83 6.73
N LYS A 58 -5.30 43.63 7.39
CA LYS A 58 -5.50 44.05 8.79
C LYS A 58 -6.36 45.31 8.96
N TYR A 59 -6.51 46.13 7.92
CA TYR A 59 -7.30 47.36 8.02
C TYR A 59 -8.21 47.50 6.80
N ALA A 60 -9.41 48.02 6.99
CA ALA A 60 -10.42 48.05 5.92
C ALA A 60 -9.97 48.95 4.76
N GLU A 61 -9.27 50.04 5.09
CA GLU A 61 -8.66 50.98 4.15
C GLU A 61 -7.65 50.31 3.21
N ASP A 62 -7.02 49.21 3.63
CA ASP A 62 -6.01 48.49 2.86
C ASP A 62 -6.60 47.44 1.90
N LEU A 63 -7.92 47.18 1.94
CA LEU A 63 -8.56 46.16 1.09
C LEU A 63 -8.41 46.47 -0.40
N ILE A 64 -8.75 47.70 -0.81
CA ILE A 64 -8.68 48.11 -2.21
C ILE A 64 -7.22 48.18 -2.69
N PRO A 65 -6.27 48.81 -1.98
CA PRO A 65 -4.85 48.77 -2.34
C PRO A 65 -4.31 47.35 -2.51
N THR A 66 -4.60 46.46 -1.55
CA THR A 66 -4.12 45.07 -1.60
C THR A 66 -4.71 44.32 -2.79
N TYR A 67 -6.01 44.50 -3.06
CA TYR A 67 -6.65 43.89 -4.23
C TYR A 67 -6.00 44.34 -5.56
N ILE A 68 -5.72 45.64 -5.71
CA ILE A 68 -5.05 46.19 -6.89
C ILE A 68 -3.63 45.62 -7.03
N GLU A 69 -2.90 45.50 -5.91
CA GLU A 69 -1.55 44.92 -5.91
C GLU A 69 -1.55 43.46 -6.40
N TYR A 70 -2.45 42.62 -5.89
CA TYR A 70 -2.51 41.21 -6.26
C TYR A 70 -3.03 40.99 -7.69
N THR A 71 -4.00 41.79 -8.13
CA THR A 71 -4.46 41.75 -9.53
C THR A 71 -3.36 42.17 -10.51
N ALA A 72 -2.51 43.14 -10.14
CA ALA A 72 -1.32 43.51 -10.93
C ALA A 72 -0.28 42.37 -11.01
N LYS A 73 -0.24 41.48 -10.00
CA LYS A 73 0.57 40.24 -10.01
C LYS A 73 -0.10 39.08 -10.78
N GLY A 74 -1.26 39.31 -11.40
CA GLY A 74 -1.97 38.30 -12.20
C GLY A 74 -2.96 37.43 -11.42
N TYR A 75 -3.17 37.68 -10.12
CA TYR A 75 -4.19 36.97 -9.35
C TYR A 75 -5.59 37.42 -9.77
N THR A 76 -6.57 36.52 -9.65
CA THR A 76 -7.98 36.83 -9.93
C THR A 76 -8.84 36.61 -8.69
N LEU A 77 -9.89 37.40 -8.51
CA LEU A 77 -10.79 37.22 -7.37
C LEU A 77 -11.56 35.90 -7.50
N THR A 78 -11.63 35.13 -6.43
CA THR A 78 -12.50 33.94 -6.37
C THR A 78 -13.97 34.33 -6.20
N SER A 79 -14.88 33.38 -6.41
CA SER A 79 -16.31 33.57 -6.11
C SER A 79 -16.61 33.78 -4.61
N ILE A 80 -15.68 33.40 -3.73
CA ILE A 80 -15.77 33.64 -2.27
C ILE A 80 -15.60 35.15 -1.98
N GLY A 81 -14.74 35.83 -2.73
CA GLY A 81 -14.50 37.26 -2.58
C GLY A 81 -13.75 37.61 -1.30
N VAL A 82 -14.30 38.52 -0.52
CA VAL A 82 -13.69 39.04 0.71
C VAL A 82 -14.50 38.58 1.91
N VAL A 83 -13.83 38.03 2.92
CA VAL A 83 -14.45 37.56 4.16
C VAL A 83 -13.83 38.32 5.33
N SER A 84 -14.66 38.75 6.29
CA SER A 84 -14.17 39.28 7.57
C SER A 84 -13.88 38.10 8.51
N ILE A 85 -12.64 38.02 9.02
CA ILE A 85 -12.27 37.03 10.05
C ILE A 85 -12.73 37.51 11.42
N ASN A 86 -12.55 38.80 11.70
CA ASN A 86 -13.02 39.47 12.90
C ASN A 86 -13.31 40.96 12.62
N ALA A 87 -13.68 41.71 13.66
CA ALA A 87 -14.09 43.11 13.57
C ALA A 87 -13.07 44.04 12.87
N SER A 88 -11.81 43.64 12.79
CA SER A 88 -10.73 44.44 12.23
C SER A 88 -9.87 43.67 11.24
N THR A 89 -10.23 42.48 10.77
CA THR A 89 -9.37 41.75 9.82
C THR A 89 -10.20 41.03 8.77
N TRP A 90 -9.65 41.00 7.57
CA TRP A 90 -10.28 40.46 6.37
C TRP A 90 -9.33 39.53 5.63
N GLU A 91 -9.89 38.61 4.88
CA GLU A 91 -9.19 37.79 3.89
C GLU A 91 -9.77 38.06 2.52
N ILE A 92 -8.90 38.33 1.55
CA ILE A 92 -9.25 38.36 0.13
C ILE A 92 -8.86 37.00 -0.46
N TYR A 93 -9.86 36.24 -0.92
CA TYR A 93 -9.64 34.94 -1.54
C TYR A 93 -9.38 35.11 -3.03
N MET A 94 -8.14 34.84 -3.45
CA MET A 94 -7.64 35.11 -4.81
C MET A 94 -7.13 33.80 -5.45
N ASN A 95 -7.53 33.51 -6.68
CA ASN A 95 -6.89 32.44 -7.46
C ASN A 95 -5.47 32.88 -7.82
N ARG A 96 -4.52 31.97 -7.63
CA ARG A 96 -3.14 32.13 -8.07
C ARG A 96 -3.05 32.19 -9.60
N PRO A 97 -2.07 32.92 -10.15
CA PRO A 97 -1.84 32.94 -11.59
C PRO A 97 -1.28 31.60 -12.08
N GLU A 98 -1.48 31.29 -13.37
CA GLU A 98 -1.13 29.98 -13.95
C GLU A 98 0.38 29.66 -13.90
N ASP A 99 1.24 30.67 -13.91
CA ASP A 99 2.69 30.50 -13.77
C ASP A 99 3.09 29.97 -12.38
N GLN A 100 2.32 30.29 -11.34
CA GLN A 100 2.50 29.73 -10.00
C GLN A 100 1.79 28.39 -9.82
N ILE A 101 0.66 28.18 -10.49
CA ILE A 101 -0.12 26.93 -10.38
C ILE A 101 0.60 25.75 -11.04
N LYS A 102 1.17 25.95 -12.23
CA LYS A 102 1.82 24.86 -13.01
C LYS A 102 2.86 24.06 -12.24
N PRO A 103 3.92 24.67 -11.65
CA PRO A 103 4.95 23.88 -10.96
C PRO A 103 4.39 23.13 -9.74
N LEU A 104 3.34 23.65 -9.09
CA LEU A 104 2.68 22.98 -7.96
C LEU A 104 1.84 21.80 -8.43
N LEU A 105 1.07 21.98 -9.51
CA LEU A 105 0.30 20.91 -10.13
C LEU A 105 1.21 19.79 -10.63
N ASP A 106 2.34 20.10 -11.27
CA ASP A 106 3.27 19.09 -11.77
C ASP A 106 3.73 18.13 -10.66
N VAL A 107 4.06 18.66 -9.47
CA VAL A 107 4.44 17.85 -8.30
C VAL A 107 3.28 16.99 -7.81
N ILE A 108 2.06 17.54 -7.77
CA ILE A 108 0.86 16.81 -7.33
C ILE A 108 0.52 15.70 -8.32
N LEU A 109 0.55 15.99 -9.62
CA LEU A 109 0.22 15.04 -10.68
C LEU A 109 1.25 13.92 -10.78
N GLN A 110 2.54 14.23 -10.55
CA GLN A 110 3.58 13.21 -10.43
C GLN A 110 3.32 12.30 -9.23
N LYS A 111 3.00 12.88 -8.06
CA LYS A 111 2.67 12.08 -6.87
C LYS A 111 1.47 11.17 -7.09
N VAL A 112 0.42 11.66 -7.76
CA VAL A 112 -0.76 10.84 -8.11
C VAL A 112 -0.39 9.66 -9.00
N GLU A 113 0.54 9.86 -9.95
CA GLU A 113 1.06 8.79 -10.79
C GLU A 113 1.88 7.78 -9.99
N ASP A 114 2.81 8.24 -9.15
CA ASP A 114 3.64 7.40 -8.31
C ASP A 114 2.80 6.56 -7.33
N ASP A 115 1.82 7.18 -6.68
CA ASP A 115 0.89 6.51 -5.76
C ASP A 115 0.03 5.46 -6.49
N TYR A 116 -0.41 5.74 -7.72
CA TYR A 116 -1.17 4.76 -8.52
C TYR A 116 -0.31 3.58 -8.98
N LEU A 117 0.93 3.85 -9.41
CA LEU A 117 1.88 2.79 -9.77
C LEU A 117 2.22 1.91 -8.56
N ALA A 118 2.43 2.51 -7.39
CA ALA A 118 2.64 1.79 -6.15
C ALA A 118 1.42 0.94 -5.75
N GLU A 119 0.19 1.42 -5.96
CA GLU A 119 -1.05 0.67 -5.73
C GLU A 119 -1.13 -0.56 -6.65
N VAL A 120 -0.85 -0.38 -7.94
CA VAL A 120 -0.83 -1.48 -8.93
C VAL A 120 0.23 -2.52 -8.56
N GLN A 121 1.42 -2.07 -8.18
CA GLN A 121 2.50 -2.96 -7.77
C GLN A 121 2.13 -3.75 -6.51
N THR A 122 1.64 -3.06 -5.47
CA THR A 122 1.20 -3.69 -4.21
C THR A 122 0.11 -4.74 -4.45
N TYR A 123 -0.84 -4.46 -5.35
CA TYR A 123 -1.87 -5.41 -5.74
C TYR A 123 -1.29 -6.65 -6.43
N ASN A 124 -0.33 -6.45 -7.34
CA ASN A 124 0.32 -7.54 -8.06
C ASN A 124 1.18 -8.40 -7.14
N ASP A 125 1.93 -7.79 -6.22
CA ASP A 125 2.75 -8.49 -5.23
C ASP A 125 1.86 -9.37 -4.33
N ALA A 126 0.70 -8.87 -3.90
CA ALA A 126 -0.27 -9.65 -3.13
C ALA A 126 -0.83 -10.87 -3.90
N ILE A 127 -0.96 -10.79 -5.22
CA ILE A 127 -1.33 -11.94 -6.07
C ILE A 127 -0.21 -12.98 -6.09
N VAL A 128 1.04 -12.54 -6.25
CA VAL A 128 2.21 -13.43 -6.24
C VAL A 128 2.33 -14.13 -4.90
N ASP A 129 2.28 -13.40 -3.80
CA ASP A 129 2.39 -13.95 -2.45
C ASP A 129 1.33 -15.02 -2.18
N LYS A 130 0.10 -14.77 -2.62
CA LYS A 130 -0.98 -15.74 -2.51
C LYS A 130 -0.69 -17.00 -3.33
N ALA A 131 -0.25 -16.86 -4.57
CA ALA A 131 0.07 -17.99 -5.45
C ALA A 131 1.26 -18.81 -4.90
N VAL A 132 2.29 -18.14 -4.37
CA VAL A 132 3.45 -18.77 -3.72
C VAL A 132 2.99 -19.54 -2.48
N ALA A 133 2.18 -18.95 -1.61
CA ALA A 133 1.66 -19.62 -0.43
C ALA A 133 0.82 -20.85 -0.78
N GLU A 134 -0.02 -20.77 -1.81
CA GLU A 134 -0.79 -21.91 -2.31
C GLU A 134 0.12 -23.03 -2.84
N GLN A 135 1.15 -22.68 -3.61
CA GLN A 135 2.10 -23.64 -4.16
C GLN A 135 2.94 -24.33 -3.08
N LEU A 136 3.47 -23.57 -2.12
CA LEU A 136 4.20 -24.11 -0.97
C LEU A 136 3.33 -25.08 -0.16
N ALA A 137 2.08 -24.71 0.13
CA ALA A 137 1.14 -25.58 0.83
C ALA A 137 0.82 -26.87 0.06
N MET A 138 0.82 -26.82 -1.28
CA MET A 138 0.67 -28.02 -2.11
C MET A 138 1.92 -28.91 -2.08
N ASP A 139 3.11 -28.32 -2.16
CA ASP A 139 4.37 -29.04 -2.13
C ASP A 139 4.61 -29.68 -0.75
N GLU A 140 4.35 -28.99 0.36
CA GLU A 140 4.38 -29.55 1.72
C GLU A 140 3.45 -30.76 1.88
N ARG A 141 2.23 -30.68 1.31
CA ARG A 141 1.29 -31.81 1.32
C ARG A 141 1.78 -32.99 0.48
N ARG A 142 2.51 -32.74 -0.61
CA ARG A 142 3.10 -33.79 -1.44
C ARG A 142 4.24 -34.48 -0.69
N GLU A 143 5.16 -33.71 -0.13
CA GLU A 143 6.29 -34.21 0.65
C GLU A 143 5.83 -35.01 1.87
N ALA A 144 4.81 -34.54 2.60
CA ALA A 144 4.25 -35.25 3.74
C ALA A 144 3.66 -36.62 3.35
N LYS A 145 3.02 -36.71 2.17
CA LYS A 145 2.50 -37.98 1.65
C LYS A 145 3.63 -38.93 1.26
N GLU A 146 4.63 -38.43 0.55
CA GLU A 146 5.80 -39.22 0.14
C GLU A 146 6.56 -39.78 1.35
N LEU A 147 6.78 -38.95 2.39
CA LEU A 147 7.39 -39.38 3.66
C LEU A 147 6.53 -40.44 4.37
N ALA A 148 5.21 -40.27 4.42
CA ALA A 148 4.31 -41.23 5.05
C ALA A 148 4.29 -42.58 4.30
N GLU A 149 4.27 -42.56 2.97
CA GLU A 149 4.33 -43.76 2.12
C GLU A 149 5.69 -44.47 2.28
N ALA A 150 6.80 -43.72 2.27
CA ALA A 150 8.13 -44.27 2.48
C ALA A 150 8.29 -44.89 3.89
N ALA A 151 7.75 -44.25 4.93
CA ALA A 151 7.74 -44.78 6.29
C ALA A 151 6.91 -46.07 6.39
N LYS A 152 5.75 -46.12 5.74
CA LYS A 152 4.89 -47.31 5.69
C LYS A 152 5.59 -48.47 4.97
N ALA A 153 6.17 -48.23 3.79
CA ALA A 153 6.92 -49.25 3.04
C ALA A 153 8.14 -49.76 3.84
N ARG A 154 8.84 -48.88 4.57
CA ARG A 154 9.93 -49.29 5.45
C ARG A 154 9.43 -50.17 6.59
N ARG A 155 8.31 -49.80 7.22
CA ARG A 155 7.70 -50.60 8.31
C ARG A 155 7.28 -51.98 7.80
N GLU A 156 6.60 -52.06 6.65
CA GLU A 156 6.15 -53.33 6.07
C GLU A 156 7.34 -54.26 5.76
N ARG A 157 8.44 -53.74 5.23
CA ARG A 157 9.67 -54.51 4.99
C ARG A 157 10.30 -55.02 6.30
N VAL A 158 10.42 -54.16 7.31
CA VAL A 158 10.94 -54.56 8.62
C VAL A 158 10.03 -55.60 9.28
N GLU A 159 8.71 -55.44 9.21
CA GLU A 159 7.76 -56.42 9.73
C GLU A 159 7.86 -57.77 8.99
N ALA A 160 8.10 -57.77 7.67
CA ALA A 160 8.34 -58.97 6.90
C ALA A 160 9.64 -59.67 7.30
N GLU A 161 10.74 -58.93 7.48
CA GLU A 161 12.02 -59.45 7.98
C GLU A 161 11.89 -60.05 9.40
N VAL A 162 11.20 -59.34 10.30
CA VAL A 162 10.95 -59.80 11.68
C VAL A 162 10.08 -61.06 11.69
N ARG A 163 9.01 -61.13 10.90
CA ARG A 163 8.21 -62.37 10.79
C ARG A 163 9.01 -63.51 10.21
N ALA A 164 9.82 -63.27 9.17
CA ALA A 164 10.67 -64.31 8.60
C ALA A 164 11.68 -64.86 9.62
N ALA A 165 12.28 -63.99 10.44
CA ALA A 165 13.18 -64.39 11.52
C ALA A 165 12.49 -65.20 12.63
N LEU A 166 11.25 -64.86 12.98
CA LEU A 166 10.47 -65.54 14.03
C LEU A 166 9.76 -66.82 13.55
N THR A 167 9.56 -67.00 12.24
CA THR A 167 8.91 -68.19 11.66
C THR A 167 9.92 -69.22 11.16
N ALA A 168 11.22 -68.89 11.14
CA ALA A 168 12.28 -69.85 10.83
C ALA A 168 12.34 -70.93 11.93
N PRO A 169 12.18 -72.23 11.58
CA PRO A 169 12.19 -73.29 12.58
C PRO A 169 13.56 -73.35 13.27
N VAL A 170 13.53 -73.35 14.61
CA VAL A 170 14.68 -73.74 15.43
C VAL A 170 15.05 -75.16 15.02
N LYS A 171 16.13 -75.32 14.24
CA LYS A 171 16.78 -76.63 14.09
C LYS A 171 17.33 -76.98 15.47
N GLU A 172 16.59 -77.82 16.20
CA GLU A 172 17.10 -78.52 17.38
C GLU A 172 18.40 -79.22 16.99
N ALA A 173 19.51 -78.73 17.54
CA ALA A 173 20.78 -79.42 17.47
C ALA A 173 20.69 -80.67 18.34
N LYS A 174 20.63 -81.82 17.67
CA LYS A 174 20.62 -83.17 18.24
C LYS A 174 21.66 -83.31 19.36
N SER A 175 21.16 -83.81 20.49
CA SER A 175 21.87 -84.59 21.50
C SER A 175 22.96 -85.47 20.90
N THR A 176 24.19 -85.34 21.40
CA THR A 176 25.17 -86.43 21.39
C THR A 176 25.68 -86.65 22.81
N THR A 177 25.04 -87.62 23.46
CA THR A 177 25.58 -88.44 24.53
C THR A 177 27.04 -88.81 24.24
N ARG A 178 27.94 -88.60 25.19
CA ARG A 178 29.23 -89.31 25.22
C ARG A 178 29.61 -89.67 26.65
N GLU A 179 29.31 -90.91 26.99
CA GLU A 179 29.91 -91.65 28.09
C GLU A 179 31.44 -91.66 27.98
N ARG A 180 32.10 -91.63 29.16
CA ARG A 180 33.41 -92.22 29.52
C ARG A 180 33.87 -91.56 30.82
N LYS A 181 34.45 -92.24 31.80
CA LYS A 181 34.61 -93.64 32.17
C LYS A 181 35.15 -93.61 33.60
#